data_AF-A0A0Q8VID2-F1
#
_entry.id   AF-A0A0Q8VID2-F1
#
_cell.length_a   1.000
_cell.length_b   1.000
_cell.length_c   1.000
_cell.angle_alpha   90.00
_cell.angle_beta   90.00
_cell.angle_gamma   90.00
#
_symmetry.space_group_name_H-M   'P 1'
#
loop_
_entity.id
_entity.type
_entity.pdbx_description
1 polymer ?
#
loop_
_entity_poly.entity_id
_entity_poly.type
_entity_poly.pdbx_seq_one_letter_code
_entity_poly.pdbx_strand_id
1 'polypeptide(L)'
;MTADQLWISSVPRFGVVRTVIVDGSFAARFDDLNGDGREIELSFFRFDAGQWEETASLDDTRMPEIGGRPIVLASGWDAHAVGRGRPGQRWQLEWIDGTRLVQADPDGWWIAFAEHDLTHGRFPEPRAPARRLIPVSRAAGTPGGPPRATTPR
;
A
#
# COMPACT_ATOMS: atom_id res chain seq x y z
N MET A 1 -10.75 -6.95 -15.61
CA MET A 1 -9.85 -5.93 -16.18
C MET A 1 -8.47 -6.53 -16.48
N THR A 2 -7.76 -6.14 -17.56
CA THR A 2 -6.37 -6.57 -17.84
C THR A 2 -5.36 -5.71 -17.09
N ALA A 3 -4.07 -6.10 -17.07
CA ALA A 3 -3.03 -5.30 -16.42
C ALA A 3 -2.89 -3.88 -17.04
N ASP A 4 -2.95 -3.77 -18.36
CA ASP A 4 -2.89 -2.46 -19.04
C ASP A 4 -4.07 -1.56 -18.68
N GLN A 5 -5.24 -2.16 -18.44
CA GLN A 5 -6.43 -1.40 -18.07
C GLN A 5 -6.36 -0.79 -16.66
N LEU A 6 -5.48 -1.27 -15.77
CA LEU A 6 -5.22 -0.60 -14.48
C LEU A 6 -4.65 0.81 -14.67
N TRP A 7 -4.03 1.09 -15.82
CA TRP A 7 -3.45 2.40 -16.17
C TRP A 7 -4.42 3.30 -16.93
N ILE A 8 -5.67 2.88 -17.10
CA ILE A 8 -6.72 3.69 -17.73
C ILE A 8 -7.56 4.31 -16.61
N SER A 9 -7.71 5.64 -16.67
CA SER A 9 -8.54 6.38 -15.73
C SER A 9 -10.02 5.99 -15.87
N SER A 10 -10.78 5.98 -14.77
CA SER A 10 -12.23 5.85 -14.77
C SER A 10 -12.92 7.03 -15.47
N VAL A 11 -12.22 8.17 -15.61
CA VAL A 11 -12.65 9.36 -16.36
C VAL A 11 -11.64 9.68 -17.50
N PRO A 12 -11.58 8.89 -18.59
CA PRO A 12 -10.48 8.97 -19.57
C PRO A 12 -10.29 10.32 -20.27
N ARG A 13 -11.32 11.17 -20.27
CA ARG A 13 -11.27 12.48 -20.92
C ARG A 13 -10.40 13.49 -20.16
N PHE A 14 -10.33 13.37 -18.83
CA PHE A 14 -9.70 14.36 -17.95
C PHE A 14 -8.72 13.72 -16.98
N GLY A 15 -9.04 12.50 -16.54
CA GLY A 15 -8.33 11.86 -15.47
C GLY A 15 -6.99 11.26 -15.89
N VAL A 16 -6.11 11.15 -14.91
CA VAL A 16 -4.75 10.64 -15.07
C VAL A 16 -4.48 9.63 -13.94
N VAL A 17 -4.25 8.37 -14.30
CA VAL A 17 -3.73 7.40 -13.33
C VAL A 17 -2.30 7.80 -12.97
N ARG A 18 -2.12 8.25 -11.74
CA ARG A 18 -0.84 8.77 -11.23
C ARG A 18 0.12 7.66 -10.87
N THR A 19 -0.40 6.55 -10.34
CA THR A 19 0.39 5.36 -10.04
C THR A 19 -0.50 4.13 -9.93
N VAL A 20 0.07 2.98 -10.29
CA VAL A 20 -0.46 1.66 -9.97
C VAL A 20 0.63 0.90 -9.22
N ILE A 21 0.26 0.29 -8.11
CA ILE A 21 1.14 -0.59 -7.32
C ILE A 21 0.57 -2.00 -7.49
N VAL A 22 1.42 -2.98 -7.80
CA VAL A 22 1.04 -4.38 -7.93
C VAL A 22 1.93 -5.21 -7.00
N ASP A 23 1.30 -6.05 -6.17
CA ASP A 23 1.98 -7.03 -5.32
C ASP A 23 1.25 -8.37 -5.42
N GLY A 24 1.84 -9.30 -6.19
CA GLY A 24 1.23 -10.60 -6.47
C GLY A 24 -0.14 -10.46 -7.14
N SER A 25 -1.18 -10.97 -6.47
CA SER A 25 -2.57 -10.92 -6.93
C SER A 25 -3.33 -9.67 -6.46
N PHE A 26 -2.64 -8.64 -5.96
CA PHE A 26 -3.27 -7.41 -5.47
C PHE A 26 -2.71 -6.19 -6.17
N ALA A 27 -3.57 -5.17 -6.34
CA ALA A 27 -3.13 -3.88 -6.86
C ALA A 27 -3.84 -2.71 -6.16
N ALA A 28 -3.20 -1.54 -6.20
CA ALA A 28 -3.80 -0.27 -5.84
C ALA A 28 -3.58 0.73 -6.97
N ARG A 29 -4.64 1.43 -7.39
CA ARG A 29 -4.62 2.47 -8.44
C ARG A 29 -4.96 3.81 -7.81
N PHE A 30 -4.17 4.83 -8.15
CA PHE A 30 -4.40 6.21 -7.74
C PHE A 30 -4.77 7.01 -8.97
N ASP A 31 -6.06 7.31 -9.09
CA ASP A 31 -6.66 7.94 -10.26
C ASP A 31 -7.03 9.39 -9.95
N ASP A 32 -6.31 10.33 -10.54
CA ASP A 32 -6.63 11.75 -10.44
C ASP A 32 -7.70 12.08 -11.48
N LEU A 33 -8.97 12.01 -11.06
CA LEU A 33 -10.14 12.00 -11.97
C LEU A 33 -10.30 13.27 -12.80
N ASN A 34 -9.78 14.40 -12.32
CA ASN A 34 -9.87 15.70 -13.01
C ASN A 34 -8.50 16.22 -13.51
N GLY A 35 -7.40 15.56 -13.14
CA GLY A 35 -6.05 15.86 -13.57
C GLY A 35 -5.36 17.01 -12.83
N ASP A 36 -5.94 17.52 -11.74
CA ASP A 36 -5.46 18.72 -11.04
C ASP A 36 -4.36 18.47 -9.98
N GLY A 37 -4.11 17.20 -9.67
CA GLY A 37 -3.07 16.74 -8.75
C GLY A 37 -3.36 16.96 -7.27
N ARG A 38 -4.60 17.29 -6.88
CA ARG A 38 -4.97 17.58 -5.48
C ARG A 38 -5.60 16.39 -4.77
N GLU A 39 -6.55 15.76 -5.44
CA GLU A 39 -7.34 14.65 -4.95
C GLU A 39 -7.25 13.48 -5.93
N ILE A 40 -7.33 12.26 -5.41
CA ILE A 40 -7.34 11.04 -6.19
C ILE A 40 -8.46 10.13 -5.69
N GLU A 41 -9.00 9.35 -6.61
CA GLU A 41 -9.71 8.11 -6.29
C GLU A 41 -8.66 7.02 -6.07
N LEU A 42 -8.68 6.39 -4.90
CA LEU A 42 -7.87 5.22 -4.59
C LEU A 42 -8.74 3.97 -4.75
N SER A 43 -8.44 3.14 -5.74
CA SER A 43 -9.10 1.84 -5.95
C SER A 43 -8.15 0.70 -5.61
N PHE A 44 -8.64 -0.34 -4.94
CA PHE A 44 -7.94 -1.59 -4.69
C PHE A 44 -8.52 -2.70 -5.57
N PHE A 45 -7.64 -3.58 -6.07
CA PHE A 45 -8.01 -4.67 -6.96
C PHE A 45 -7.44 -5.99 -6.48
N ARG A 46 -8.14 -7.07 -6.82
CA ARG A 46 -7.66 -8.45 -6.73
C ARG A 46 -7.62 -9.08 -8.13
N PHE A 47 -6.57 -9.84 -8.42
CA PHE A 47 -6.47 -10.65 -9.63
C PHE A 47 -7.07 -12.03 -9.35
N ASP A 48 -8.21 -12.31 -9.96
CA ASP A 48 -8.90 -13.59 -9.87
C ASP A 48 -9.39 -14.02 -11.27
N ALA A 49 -9.42 -15.32 -11.53
CA ALA A 49 -9.88 -15.90 -12.79
C ALA A 49 -9.29 -15.25 -14.07
N GLY A 50 -8.04 -14.76 -13.99
CA GLY A 50 -7.35 -14.11 -15.12
C GLY A 50 -7.70 -12.63 -15.32
N GLN A 51 -8.39 -12.01 -14.37
CA GLN A 51 -8.84 -10.62 -14.45
C GLN A 51 -8.63 -9.86 -13.13
N TRP A 52 -8.33 -8.57 -13.23
CA TRP A 52 -8.41 -7.65 -12.11
C TRP A 52 -9.87 -7.25 -11.86
N GLU A 53 -10.29 -7.33 -10.61
CA GLU A 53 -11.60 -6.91 -10.11
C GLU A 53 -11.41 -5.89 -8.98
N GLU A 54 -12.16 -4.79 -9.01
CA GLU A 54 -12.14 -3.79 -7.95
C GLU A 54 -12.85 -4.33 -6.70
N THR A 55 -12.19 -4.27 -5.55
CA THR A 55 -12.73 -4.78 -4.27
C THR A 55 -13.08 -3.66 -3.31
N ALA A 56 -12.46 -2.49 -3.46
CA ALA A 56 -12.69 -1.33 -2.62
C ALA A 56 -12.24 -0.05 -3.32
N SER A 57 -12.90 1.06 -3.02
CA SER A 57 -12.46 2.38 -3.47
C SER A 57 -12.71 3.45 -2.40
N LEU A 58 -11.89 4.50 -2.44
CA LEU A 58 -12.00 5.68 -1.61
C LEU A 58 -11.81 6.91 -2.49
N ASP A 59 -12.84 7.73 -2.55
CA ASP A 59 -12.84 9.00 -3.29
C ASP A 59 -12.28 10.15 -2.42
N ASP A 60 -11.95 11.27 -3.07
CA ASP A 60 -11.48 12.52 -2.45
C ASP A 60 -10.32 12.33 -1.46
N THR A 61 -9.41 11.38 -1.75
CA THR A 61 -8.26 11.13 -0.89
C THR A 61 -6.99 11.75 -1.43
N ARG A 62 -5.97 11.87 -0.59
CA ARG A 62 -4.66 12.43 -0.96
C ARG A 62 -3.66 11.31 -1.18
N MET A 63 -2.67 11.56 -2.04
CA MET A 63 -1.53 10.66 -2.19
C MET A 63 -0.78 10.47 -0.84
N PRO A 64 -0.42 9.23 -0.47
CA PRO A 64 0.38 8.99 0.73
C PRO A 64 1.75 9.66 0.65
N GLU A 65 2.13 10.37 1.69
CA GLU A 65 3.45 10.98 1.83
C GLU A 65 4.50 9.97 2.30
N ILE A 66 5.77 10.18 1.93
CA ILE A 66 6.89 9.35 2.40
C ILE A 66 7.00 9.47 3.93
N GLY A 67 6.79 8.34 4.64
CA GLY A 67 6.81 8.32 6.10
C GLY A 67 5.53 8.89 6.74
N GLY A 68 4.55 9.28 5.91
CA GLY A 68 3.23 9.70 6.35
C GLY A 68 2.41 8.53 6.89
N ARG A 69 1.18 8.85 7.32
CA ARG A 69 0.20 7.82 7.66
C ARG A 69 -0.24 7.13 6.37
N PRO A 70 -0.24 5.80 6.29
CA PRO A 70 -0.83 5.12 5.16
C PRO A 70 -2.35 5.26 5.18
N ILE A 71 -2.94 5.01 4.03
CA ILE A 71 -4.38 4.94 3.86
C ILE A 71 -4.80 3.52 4.17
N VAL A 72 -5.81 3.37 5.01
CA VAL A 72 -6.38 2.08 5.40
C VAL A 72 -7.86 2.12 5.10
N LEU A 73 -8.34 1.14 4.35
CA LEU A 73 -9.72 1.03 3.93
C LEU A 73 -10.25 -0.36 4.27
N ALA A 74 -11.39 -0.42 4.96
CA ALA A 74 -12.12 -1.66 5.17
C ALA A 74 -13.35 -1.65 4.24
N SER A 75 -13.49 -2.69 3.43
CA SER A 75 -14.61 -2.86 2.50
C SER A 75 -15.21 -4.24 2.68
N GLY A 76 -16.42 -4.30 3.22
CA GLY A 76 -17.05 -5.57 3.60
C GLY A 76 -16.21 -6.34 4.61
N TRP A 77 -15.64 -7.46 4.18
CA TRP A 77 -14.82 -8.37 4.98
C TRP A 77 -13.33 -8.23 4.71
N ASP A 78 -12.95 -7.37 3.77
CA ASP A 78 -11.57 -7.20 3.36
C ASP A 78 -11.01 -5.91 3.95
N ALA A 79 -9.72 -5.96 4.31
CA ALA A 79 -9.00 -4.81 4.79
C ALA A 79 -7.77 -4.55 3.91
N HIS A 80 -7.69 -3.32 3.43
CA HIS A 80 -6.67 -2.83 2.52
C HIS A 80 -5.84 -1.75 3.20
N ALA A 81 -4.54 -1.75 2.93
CA ALA A 81 -3.67 -0.64 3.30
C ALA A 81 -2.67 -0.33 2.21
N VAL A 82 -2.36 0.95 2.04
CA VAL A 82 -1.32 1.42 1.12
C VAL A 82 -0.57 2.60 1.72
N GLY A 83 0.73 2.64 1.51
CA GLY A 83 1.55 3.73 2.02
C GLY A 83 2.83 3.96 1.26
N ARG A 84 3.54 5.00 1.71
CA ARG A 84 4.88 5.32 1.24
C ARG A 84 5.89 5.38 2.36
N GLY A 85 7.12 5.01 2.04
CA GLY A 85 8.29 5.37 2.84
C GLY A 85 9.57 5.24 2.05
N ARG A 86 10.69 5.17 2.76
CA ARG A 86 11.99 5.02 2.12
C ARG A 86 12.11 3.61 1.51
N PRO A 87 12.88 3.43 0.42
CA PRO A 87 13.14 2.12 -0.14
C PRO A 87 13.63 1.14 0.93
N GLY A 88 12.96 -0.02 1.04
CA GLY A 88 13.29 -1.05 2.04
C GLY A 88 12.86 -0.74 3.47
N GLN A 89 12.23 0.41 3.75
CA GLN A 89 11.60 0.68 5.05
C GLN A 89 10.52 -0.36 5.33
N ARG A 90 10.35 -0.75 6.59
CA ARG A 90 9.34 -1.73 7.02
C ARG A 90 8.29 -1.10 7.91
N TRP A 91 7.08 -1.65 7.88
CA TRP A 91 5.98 -1.31 8.78
C TRP A 91 5.45 -2.57 9.40
N GLN A 92 5.05 -2.45 10.66
CA GLN A 92 4.25 -3.44 11.36
C GLN A 92 2.79 -2.99 11.31
N LEU A 93 1.95 -3.80 10.68
CA LEU A 93 0.52 -3.61 10.56
C LEU A 93 -0.18 -4.56 11.52
N GLU A 94 -1.08 -4.03 12.35
CA GLU A 94 -1.96 -4.85 13.18
C GLU A 94 -3.34 -4.93 12.53
N TRP A 95 -3.70 -6.15 12.17
CA TRP A 95 -4.98 -6.56 11.64
C TRP A 95 -5.74 -7.33 12.73
N ILE A 96 -7.02 -7.55 12.51
CA ILE A 96 -7.86 -8.32 13.43
C ILE A 96 -7.46 -9.81 13.50
N ASP A 97 -6.82 -10.35 12.46
CA ASP A 97 -6.30 -11.73 12.41
C ASP A 97 -4.84 -11.85 12.86
N GLY A 98 -4.15 -10.75 13.15
CA GLY A 98 -2.79 -10.75 13.66
C GLY A 98 -1.93 -9.59 13.15
N THR A 99 -0.62 -9.73 13.33
CA THR A 99 0.36 -8.72 12.91
C THR A 99 1.07 -9.16 11.63
N ARG A 100 1.17 -8.26 10.65
CA ARG A 100 1.93 -8.48 9.41
C ARG A 100 3.02 -7.42 9.25
N LEU A 101 4.18 -7.83 8.71
CA LEU A 101 5.24 -6.91 8.31
C LEU A 101 5.12 -6.64 6.81
N VAL A 102 5.18 -5.38 6.42
CA VAL A 102 5.24 -4.95 5.03
C VAL A 102 6.50 -4.13 4.80
N GLN A 103 7.00 -4.14 3.57
CA GLN A 103 8.23 -3.44 3.20
C GLN A 103 7.98 -2.62 1.94
N ALA A 104 8.50 -1.38 1.93
CA ALA A 104 8.49 -0.55 0.75
C ALA A 104 9.42 -1.12 -0.32
N ASP A 105 8.93 -1.11 -1.55
CA ASP A 105 9.66 -1.43 -2.76
C ASP A 105 10.76 -0.39 -3.05
N PRO A 106 11.53 -0.55 -4.15
CA PRO A 106 12.57 0.43 -4.53
C PRO A 106 12.07 1.86 -4.80
N ASP A 107 10.79 2.04 -5.15
CA ASP A 107 10.17 3.35 -5.42
C ASP A 107 9.48 3.94 -4.17
N GLY A 108 9.56 3.21 -3.06
CA GLY A 108 9.06 3.62 -1.76
C GLY A 108 7.59 3.29 -1.53
N TRP A 109 6.97 2.44 -2.35
CA TRP A 109 5.58 2.04 -2.24
C TRP A 109 5.41 0.70 -1.55
N TRP A 110 4.29 0.51 -0.86
CA TRP A 110 3.86 -0.79 -0.38
C TRP A 110 2.34 -0.85 -0.35
N ILE A 111 1.80 -2.03 -0.62
CA ILE A 111 0.39 -2.37 -0.38
C ILE A 111 0.32 -3.55 0.57
N ALA A 112 -0.82 -3.68 1.23
CA ALA A 112 -1.10 -4.76 2.15
C ALA A 112 -2.58 -5.12 2.09
N PHE A 113 -2.85 -6.40 2.21
CA PHE A 113 -4.20 -6.93 2.17
C PHE A 113 -4.38 -8.00 3.24
N ALA A 114 -5.56 -8.01 3.86
CA ALA A 114 -5.98 -9.05 4.78
C ALA A 114 -7.39 -9.52 4.39
N GLU A 115 -7.48 -10.76 3.91
CA GLU A 115 -8.75 -11.47 3.76
C GLU A 115 -9.23 -11.97 5.10
N HIS A 116 -10.53 -11.92 5.32
CA HIS A 116 -11.17 -12.73 6.34
C HIS A 116 -11.60 -14.07 5.75
N ASP A 117 -10.94 -15.16 6.15
CA ASP A 117 -11.38 -16.51 5.81
C ASP A 117 -12.69 -16.86 6.52
N LEU A 118 -13.76 -17.06 5.75
CA LEU A 118 -15.09 -17.43 6.25
C LEU A 118 -15.23 -18.92 6.61
N THR A 119 -14.20 -19.77 6.39
CA THR A 119 -14.32 -21.23 6.59
C THR A 119 -14.44 -21.67 8.05
N HIS A 120 -14.13 -20.80 9.03
CA HIS A 120 -14.27 -21.13 10.45
C HIS A 120 -15.34 -20.26 11.11
N GLY A 121 -16.60 -20.68 10.94
CA GLY A 121 -17.76 -20.00 11.50
C GLY A 121 -17.69 -19.82 13.02
N ARG A 122 -17.29 -18.61 13.45
CA ARG A 122 -17.77 -17.87 14.63
C ARG A 122 -17.00 -16.55 14.73
N PHE A 123 -17.69 -15.45 14.45
CA PHE A 123 -17.19 -14.12 14.74
C PHE A 123 -17.59 -13.69 16.16
N PRO A 124 -16.68 -13.18 17.02
CA PRO A 124 -17.05 -12.10 17.90
C PRO A 124 -17.40 -10.87 17.06
N GLU A 125 -18.40 -10.07 17.48
CA GLU A 125 -18.76 -8.81 16.82
C GLU A 125 -17.55 -7.96 16.40
N PRO A 126 -17.63 -7.18 15.31
CA PRO A 126 -16.52 -6.34 14.85
C PRO A 126 -16.19 -5.29 15.91
N ARG A 127 -15.20 -5.56 16.76
CA ARG A 127 -14.85 -4.70 17.89
C ARG A 127 -13.71 -3.74 17.63
N ALA A 128 -13.00 -3.82 16.50
CA ALA A 128 -12.06 -2.77 16.14
C ALA A 128 -11.79 -2.71 14.62
N PRO A 129 -11.74 -1.50 14.02
CA PRO A 129 -11.07 -1.32 12.74
C PRO A 129 -9.58 -1.70 12.86
N ALA A 130 -8.90 -1.96 11.73
CA ALA A 130 -7.44 -2.11 11.70
C ALA A 130 -6.79 -0.96 12.50
N ARG A 131 -6.09 -1.32 13.59
CA ARG A 131 -5.59 -0.35 14.56
C ARG A 131 -4.08 -0.28 14.49
N ARG A 132 -3.58 0.95 14.35
CA ARG A 132 -2.23 1.43 14.65
C ARG A 132 -1.07 0.76 13.89
N LEU A 133 -0.23 1.63 13.35
CA LEU A 133 0.88 1.30 12.48
C LEU A 133 2.15 1.83 13.12
N ILE A 134 3.18 1.00 13.16
CA ILE A 134 4.48 1.39 13.73
C ILE A 134 5.53 1.19 12.64
N PRO A 135 6.13 2.28 12.12
CA PRO A 135 7.27 2.18 11.22
C PRO A 135 8.43 1.49 11.94
N VAL A 136 8.91 0.38 11.39
CA VAL A 136 10.08 -0.34 11.89
C VAL A 136 11.24 0.00 10.94
N SER A 137 12.03 1.00 11.33
CA SER A 137 13.24 1.32 10.58
C SER A 137 14.33 0.31 10.96
N ARG A 138 14.89 -0.43 10.00
CA ARG A 138 16.17 -1.12 10.22
C ARG A 138 17.21 -0.02 10.43
N ALA A 139 17.85 0.04 11.60
CA ALA A 139 19.01 0.90 11.79
C ALA A 139 19.96 0.61 10.64
N ALA A 140 20.27 1.62 9.82
CA ALA A 140 21.24 1.48 8.75
C ALA A 140 22.51 0.93 9.40
N GLY A 141 22.90 -0.28 9.02
CA GLY A 141 24.20 -0.81 9.39
C GLY A 141 25.22 0.25 9.03
N THR A 142 26.00 0.68 10.02
CA THR A 142 27.05 1.66 9.88
C THR A 142 27.85 1.32 8.62
N PRO A 143 28.01 2.23 7.64
CA PRO A 143 28.92 1.95 6.54
C PRO A 143 30.30 1.82 7.16
N GLY A 144 30.90 0.63 7.03
CA GLY A 144 32.31 0.41 7.35
C GLY A 144 33.14 1.34 6.49
N GLY A 145 33.48 2.51 7.05
CA GLY A 145 34.45 3.40 6.44
C GLY A 145 35.81 2.67 6.42
N PRO A 146 36.53 2.65 5.30
CA PRO A 146 37.89 2.13 5.30
C PRO A 146 38.77 2.97 6.24
N PRO A 147 39.75 2.34 6.91
CA PRO A 147 40.60 3.01 7.87
C PRO A 147 41.36 4.18 7.22
N ARG A 148 41.41 5.32 7.90
CA ARG A 148 42.31 6.43 7.56
C ARG A 148 43.74 5.89 7.54
N ALA A 149 44.39 5.97 6.39
CA ALA A 149 45.83 5.79 6.30
C ALA A 149 46.51 6.93 7.07
N THR A 150 47.12 6.61 8.21
CA THR A 150 48.10 7.50 8.85
C THR A 150 49.41 7.38 8.11
N THR A 151 49.82 8.47 7.48
CA THR A 151 51.17 8.65 6.94
C THR A 151 52.21 8.64 8.06
N PRO A 152 53.35 7.96 7.89
CA PRO A 152 54.59 8.38 8.53
C PRO A 152 55.61 8.85 7.48
N ARG A 153 56.07 10.08 7.69
CA ARG A 153 57.29 10.78 7.22
C ARG A 153 58.01 10.27 5.97
#